data_AF-A0A5C5UQC0-F1
#
_entry.id   AF-A0A5C5UQC0-F1
#
_cell.length_a   1.000
_cell.length_b   1.000
_cell.length_c   1.000
_cell.angle_alpha   90.00
_cell.angle_beta   90.00
_cell.angle_gamma   90.00
#
_symmetry.space_group_name_H-M   'P 1'
#
loop_
_entity.id
_entity.type
_entity.pdbx_description
1 polymer ?
#
loop_
_entity_poly.entity_id
_entity_poly.type
_entity_poly.pdbx_seq_one_letter_code
_entity_poly.pdbx_strand_id
1 'polypeptide(L)'
;MLRITGLTGGYGEKKIVSDISFHVEKGSMLGILGPNGSGKSTLMKLISGVLPAKSGKVEIDGQPISGFSAKELARKMAVLPQLHAHAFEHTVRETVSLGRYPHQSGWFASWSEADEAAVVEAMGLMNIQQYENTLIDRMSGGEQQRVFVAQALAQDASILLLDEPTNHLDINHQKELLDTIKKQAIEKELTVVSIFHDINLASMYCDGLLLLDGGQIKRMGEPHEVVREQDIEAVYKTRVSNHPHPELPKPQITLLPGITRPAAQALITAADFAVSADHVLYQSPIPLKTVSSAVINAGAGWYRTFMNRHVDNTYECDDSTQEMAKFIEQEGFKPTDTVGMMTAVRTEDAIVKEYQGPFGSVVIAVTAGVGNAVDVSKALDREVKVGTINTWIFINGDLSDEAFIQAMITATEAKSKALHHEAVMDPLTNTIATGTSTDSCLVAATQQGEHLPYAGPVTELGKLIGAGVFECTVEAIRLYREAKKL
;
A
#
# COMPACT_ATOMS: atom_id res chain seq x y z
N MET A 1 -20.83 -0.01 -24.21
CA MET A 1 -21.08 -1.06 -23.20
C MET A 1 -20.77 -2.41 -23.83
N LEU A 2 -19.88 -3.19 -23.20
CA LEU A 2 -19.56 -4.56 -23.59
C LEU A 2 -20.31 -5.52 -22.67
N ARG A 3 -21.04 -6.50 -23.21
CA ARG A 3 -21.82 -7.47 -22.42
C ARG A 3 -21.52 -8.90 -22.85
N ILE A 4 -21.24 -9.75 -21.88
CA ILE A 4 -20.95 -11.17 -22.04
C ILE A 4 -22.03 -11.96 -21.29
N THR A 5 -22.66 -12.94 -21.94
CA THR A 5 -23.73 -13.74 -21.33
C THR A 5 -23.55 -15.23 -21.62
N GLY A 6 -23.37 -16.04 -20.58
CA GLY A 6 -23.25 -17.49 -20.63
C GLY A 6 -22.12 -18.02 -21.50
N LEU A 7 -21.04 -17.23 -21.64
CA LEU A 7 -19.99 -17.48 -22.62
C LEU A 7 -19.19 -18.72 -22.25
N THR A 8 -19.21 -19.70 -23.16
CA THR A 8 -18.50 -20.97 -23.02
C THR A 8 -17.71 -21.26 -24.29
N GLY A 9 -16.45 -21.67 -24.14
CA GLY A 9 -15.58 -21.92 -25.29
C GLY A 9 -14.23 -22.53 -24.93
N GLY A 10 -13.46 -22.85 -25.96
CA GLY A 10 -12.15 -23.50 -25.84
C GLY A 10 -11.71 -24.12 -27.15
N TYR A 11 -10.74 -25.02 -27.08
CA TYR A 11 -10.11 -25.62 -28.26
C TYR A 11 -10.59 -27.06 -28.46
N GLY A 12 -11.05 -27.39 -29.68
CA GLY A 12 -11.64 -28.69 -29.98
C GLY A 12 -12.82 -28.98 -29.06
N GLU A 13 -12.86 -30.16 -28.43
CA GLU A 13 -13.91 -30.52 -27.46
C GLU A 13 -13.73 -29.89 -26.07
N LYS A 14 -12.50 -29.51 -25.71
CA LYS A 14 -12.19 -29.02 -24.36
C LYS A 14 -12.79 -27.64 -24.11
N LYS A 15 -13.69 -27.52 -23.12
CA LYS A 15 -14.18 -26.25 -22.60
C LYS A 15 -13.14 -25.68 -21.64
N ILE A 16 -12.45 -24.62 -22.05
CA ILE A 16 -11.45 -23.92 -21.23
C ILE A 16 -12.14 -22.87 -20.35
N VAL A 17 -13.20 -22.25 -20.89
CA VAL A 17 -14.01 -21.24 -20.23
C VAL A 17 -15.46 -21.71 -20.26
N SER A 18 -16.17 -21.60 -19.14
CA SER A 18 -17.53 -22.12 -18.99
C SER A 18 -18.43 -21.13 -18.25
N ASP A 19 -19.57 -20.82 -18.88
CA ASP A 19 -20.67 -20.04 -18.31
C ASP A 19 -20.28 -18.67 -17.72
N ILE A 20 -19.43 -17.93 -18.43
CA ILE A 20 -18.98 -16.60 -18.01
C ILE A 20 -20.03 -15.55 -18.38
N SER A 21 -20.44 -14.73 -17.41
CA SER A 21 -21.36 -13.60 -17.62
C SER A 21 -20.86 -12.38 -16.87
N PHE A 22 -20.70 -11.26 -17.58
CA PHE A 22 -20.36 -9.97 -17.01
C PHE A 22 -20.62 -8.84 -18.01
N HIS A 23 -20.50 -7.59 -17.57
CA HIS A 23 -20.55 -6.42 -18.44
C HIS A 23 -19.48 -5.41 -18.02
N VAL A 24 -19.13 -4.52 -18.94
CA VAL A 24 -18.19 -3.42 -18.74
C VAL A 24 -18.83 -2.16 -19.30
N GLU A 25 -18.93 -1.16 -18.43
CA GLU A 25 -19.51 0.15 -18.76
C GLU A 25 -18.57 0.98 -19.62
N LYS A 26 -19.13 1.92 -20.38
CA LYS A 26 -18.31 2.87 -21.15
C LYS A 26 -17.43 3.69 -20.20
N GLY A 27 -16.20 3.95 -20.61
CA GLY A 27 -15.19 4.63 -19.81
C GLY A 27 -14.70 3.91 -18.56
N SER A 28 -15.07 2.64 -18.37
CA SER A 28 -14.58 1.81 -17.27
C SER A 28 -13.52 0.82 -17.71
N MET A 29 -12.66 0.44 -16.76
CA MET A 29 -11.60 -0.53 -16.92
C MET A 29 -11.86 -1.75 -16.04
N LEU A 30 -12.02 -2.93 -16.66
CA LEU A 30 -12.15 -4.22 -16.00
C LEU A 30 -10.82 -4.98 -16.04
N GLY A 31 -10.29 -5.33 -14.87
CA GLY A 31 -9.11 -6.18 -14.73
C GLY A 31 -9.46 -7.66 -14.61
N ILE A 32 -8.88 -8.53 -15.44
CA ILE A 32 -9.01 -9.99 -15.33
C ILE A 32 -7.78 -10.54 -14.62
N LEU A 33 -8.02 -11.17 -13.47
CA LEU A 33 -7.03 -11.84 -12.63
C LEU A 33 -7.20 -13.36 -12.68
N GLY A 34 -6.17 -14.08 -12.26
CA GLY A 34 -6.18 -15.53 -12.13
C GLY A 34 -4.80 -16.15 -12.40
N PRO A 35 -4.55 -17.38 -11.92
CA PRO A 35 -3.29 -18.07 -12.14
C PRO A 35 -3.10 -18.45 -13.61
N ASN A 36 -1.89 -18.92 -13.95
CA ASN A 36 -1.63 -19.47 -15.28
C ASN A 36 -2.53 -20.69 -15.53
N GLY A 37 -3.07 -20.77 -16.75
CA GLY A 37 -4.00 -21.83 -17.12
C GLY A 37 -5.45 -21.64 -16.65
N SER A 38 -5.81 -20.52 -15.99
CA SER A 38 -7.19 -20.27 -15.57
C SER A 38 -8.16 -19.95 -16.72
N GLY A 39 -7.65 -19.69 -17.92
CA GLY A 39 -8.45 -19.41 -19.12
C GLY A 39 -8.52 -17.95 -19.55
N LYS A 40 -7.74 -17.03 -18.95
CA LYS A 40 -7.76 -15.57 -19.23
C LYS A 40 -7.62 -15.24 -20.72
N SER A 41 -6.54 -15.67 -21.36
CA SER A 41 -6.32 -15.41 -22.80
C SER A 41 -7.34 -16.13 -23.69
N THR A 42 -7.90 -17.27 -23.26
CA THR A 42 -9.01 -17.91 -23.99
C THR A 42 -10.30 -17.10 -23.88
N LEU A 43 -10.62 -16.57 -22.70
CA LEU A 43 -11.73 -15.65 -22.52
C LEU A 43 -11.56 -14.41 -23.39
N MET A 44 -10.36 -13.83 -23.44
CA MET A 44 -10.06 -12.68 -24.31
C MET A 44 -10.30 -12.99 -25.80
N LYS A 45 -9.83 -14.16 -26.27
CA LYS A 45 -10.05 -14.61 -27.66
C LYS A 45 -11.52 -14.86 -28.00
N LEU A 46 -12.32 -15.30 -27.02
CA LEU A 46 -13.77 -15.46 -27.19
C LEU A 46 -14.47 -14.10 -27.26
N ILE A 47 -14.06 -13.14 -26.44
CA ILE A 47 -14.62 -11.78 -26.44
C ILE A 47 -14.29 -11.06 -27.75
N SER A 48 -13.07 -11.22 -28.27
CA SER A 48 -12.64 -10.60 -29.52
C SER A 48 -13.21 -11.25 -30.78
N GLY A 49 -13.85 -12.42 -30.66
CA GLY A 49 -14.35 -13.19 -31.80
C GLY A 49 -13.26 -13.96 -32.57
N VAL A 50 -11.99 -13.91 -32.14
CA VAL A 50 -10.90 -14.71 -32.74
C VAL A 50 -11.14 -16.20 -32.55
N LEU A 51 -11.68 -16.59 -31.39
CA LEU A 51 -12.15 -17.94 -31.11
C LEU A 51 -13.68 -17.95 -31.10
N PRO A 52 -14.36 -18.81 -31.88
CA PRO A 52 -15.81 -18.90 -31.83
C PRO A 52 -16.29 -19.48 -30.49
N ALA A 53 -17.35 -18.89 -29.95
CA ALA A 53 -18.02 -19.41 -28.76
C ALA A 53 -18.77 -20.72 -29.08
N LYS A 54 -18.76 -21.67 -28.14
CA LYS A 54 -19.59 -22.88 -28.20
C LYS A 54 -21.03 -22.60 -27.76
N SER A 55 -21.20 -21.71 -26.79
CA SER A 55 -22.50 -21.21 -26.33
C SER A 55 -22.33 -19.85 -25.66
N GLY A 56 -23.45 -19.16 -25.45
CA GLY A 56 -23.46 -17.79 -24.96
C GLY A 56 -23.24 -16.77 -26.07
N LYS A 57 -23.15 -15.49 -25.70
CA LYS A 57 -22.99 -14.39 -26.65
C LYS A 57 -22.15 -13.24 -26.07
N VAL A 58 -21.53 -12.50 -26.97
CA VAL A 58 -20.81 -11.24 -26.70
C VAL A 58 -21.51 -10.15 -27.50
N GLU A 59 -21.84 -9.05 -26.84
CA GLU A 59 -22.60 -7.93 -27.39
C GLU A 59 -21.85 -6.61 -27.17
N ILE A 60 -21.81 -5.77 -28.20
CA ILE A 60 -21.29 -4.41 -28.17
C ILE A 60 -22.48 -3.48 -28.38
N ASP A 61 -22.77 -2.64 -27.39
CA ASP A 61 -23.92 -1.71 -27.40
C ASP A 61 -25.24 -2.40 -27.77
N GLY A 62 -25.43 -3.63 -27.27
CA GLY A 62 -26.64 -4.44 -27.48
C GLY A 62 -26.67 -5.26 -28.77
N GLN A 63 -25.69 -5.12 -29.66
CA GLN A 63 -25.59 -5.89 -30.89
C GLN A 63 -24.60 -7.06 -30.74
N PRO A 64 -24.98 -8.32 -31.04
CA PRO A 64 -24.07 -9.46 -31.01
C PRO A 64 -22.89 -9.30 -31.96
N ILE A 65 -21.69 -9.70 -31.52
CA ILE A 65 -20.47 -9.55 -32.34
C ILE A 65 -20.52 -10.34 -33.66
N SER A 66 -21.29 -11.43 -33.69
CA SER A 66 -21.53 -12.23 -34.90
C SER A 66 -22.33 -11.51 -35.98
N GLY A 67 -22.97 -10.38 -35.65
CA GLY A 67 -23.70 -9.53 -36.58
C GLY A 67 -22.85 -8.46 -37.25
N PHE A 68 -21.58 -8.28 -36.86
CA PHE A 68 -20.65 -7.37 -37.52
C PHE A 68 -19.82 -8.12 -38.56
N SER A 69 -19.51 -7.45 -39.68
CA SER A 69 -18.38 -7.87 -40.50
C SER A 69 -17.06 -7.71 -39.73
N ALA A 70 -16.01 -8.44 -40.13
CA ALA A 70 -14.70 -8.34 -39.49
C ALA A 70 -14.17 -6.89 -39.44
N LYS A 71 -14.44 -6.09 -40.49
CA LYS A 71 -14.02 -4.70 -40.57
C LYS A 71 -14.82 -3.78 -39.64
N GLU A 72 -16.12 -4.00 -39.52
CA GLU A 72 -16.97 -3.24 -38.57
C GLU A 72 -16.60 -3.57 -37.11
N LEU A 73 -16.33 -4.85 -36.82
CA LEU A 73 -15.88 -5.27 -35.50
C LEU A 73 -14.53 -4.63 -35.15
N ALA A 74 -13.58 -4.63 -36.09
CA ALA A 74 -12.28 -3.96 -35.90
C ALA A 74 -12.43 -2.43 -35.69
N ARG A 75 -13.44 -1.76 -36.25
CA ARG A 75 -13.69 -0.34 -35.90
C ARG A 75 -14.23 -0.15 -34.49
N LYS A 76 -14.79 -1.18 -33.86
CA LYS A 76 -15.39 -1.11 -32.52
C LYS A 76 -14.49 -1.65 -31.42
N MET A 77 -13.59 -2.58 -31.75
CA MET A 77 -12.76 -3.30 -30.79
C MET A 77 -11.33 -3.45 -31.29
N ALA A 78 -10.39 -2.89 -30.52
CA ALA A 78 -8.96 -3.10 -30.68
C ALA A 78 -8.46 -4.17 -29.70
N VAL A 79 -7.51 -4.99 -30.14
CA VAL A 79 -6.93 -6.06 -29.33
C VAL A 79 -5.42 -5.95 -29.37
N LEU A 80 -4.81 -5.80 -28.20
CA LEU A 80 -3.39 -5.98 -28.00
C LEU A 80 -3.15 -7.39 -27.45
N PRO A 81 -2.76 -8.36 -28.30
CA PRO A 81 -2.42 -9.69 -27.82
C PRO A 81 -1.08 -9.65 -27.07
N GLN A 82 -0.81 -10.71 -26.31
CA GLN A 82 0.52 -10.94 -25.76
C GLN A 82 1.52 -11.05 -26.92
N LEU A 83 2.49 -10.14 -26.97
CA LEU A 83 3.44 -10.07 -28.06
C LEU A 83 4.45 -11.22 -27.98
N HIS A 84 4.68 -11.86 -29.12
CA HIS A 84 5.81 -12.78 -29.32
C HIS A 84 6.67 -12.19 -30.43
N ALA A 85 8.00 -12.23 -30.27
CA ALA A 85 8.96 -11.55 -31.14
C ALA A 85 8.59 -11.66 -32.64
N HIS A 86 8.38 -10.52 -33.28
CA HIS A 86 8.04 -10.44 -34.70
C HIS A 86 9.29 -10.26 -35.57
N ALA A 87 9.30 -10.95 -36.72
CA ALA A 87 10.41 -11.05 -37.66
C ALA A 87 10.28 -10.10 -38.87
N PHE A 88 9.62 -8.95 -38.72
CA PHE A 88 9.36 -8.02 -39.82
C PHE A 88 10.01 -6.65 -39.58
N GLU A 89 10.71 -6.16 -40.60
CA GLU A 89 11.39 -4.85 -40.60
C GLU A 89 10.39 -3.73 -40.93
N HIS A 90 9.60 -3.30 -39.96
CA HIS A 90 8.75 -2.10 -40.05
C HIS A 90 9.29 -0.99 -39.16
N THR A 91 9.13 0.26 -39.61
CA THR A 91 9.33 1.42 -38.75
C THR A 91 8.21 1.52 -37.71
N VAL A 92 8.47 2.26 -36.62
CA VAL A 92 7.47 2.59 -35.60
C VAL A 92 6.23 3.20 -36.24
N ARG A 93 6.42 4.20 -37.10
CA ARG A 93 5.31 4.92 -37.73
C ARG A 93 4.48 4.02 -38.64
N GLU A 94 5.13 3.17 -39.44
CA GLU A 94 4.43 2.20 -40.29
C GLU A 94 3.58 1.24 -39.46
N THR A 95 4.12 0.79 -38.32
CA THR A 95 3.41 -0.15 -37.46
C THR A 95 2.21 0.49 -36.77
N VAL A 96 2.36 1.72 -36.25
CA VAL A 96 1.21 2.45 -35.68
C VAL A 96 0.16 2.73 -36.77
N SER A 97 0.60 3.04 -37.99
CA SER A 97 -0.28 3.27 -39.14
C SER A 97 -1.14 2.06 -39.50
N LEU A 98 -0.67 0.83 -39.23
CA LEU A 98 -1.49 -0.37 -39.43
C LEU A 98 -2.77 -0.38 -38.58
N GLY A 99 -2.81 0.35 -37.47
CA GLY A 99 -4.02 0.57 -36.67
C GLY A 99 -5.15 1.20 -37.47
N ARG A 100 -4.85 1.96 -38.54
CA ARG A 100 -5.84 2.63 -39.40
C ARG A 100 -6.44 1.73 -40.49
N TYR A 101 -5.96 0.49 -40.63
CA TYR A 101 -6.46 -0.45 -41.64
C TYR A 101 -8.00 -0.61 -41.65
N PRO A 102 -8.71 -0.69 -40.51
CA PRO A 102 -10.17 -0.80 -40.51
C PRO A 102 -10.89 0.43 -41.09
N HIS A 103 -10.28 1.61 -41.08
CA HIS A 103 -10.88 2.87 -41.54
C HIS A 103 -10.73 3.08 -43.06
N GLN A 104 -9.67 2.54 -43.65
CA GLN A 104 -9.39 2.64 -45.10
C GLN A 104 -10.46 1.90 -45.93
N SER A 105 -11.16 2.59 -46.82
CA SER A 105 -12.31 2.04 -47.56
C SER A 105 -12.15 2.17 -49.08
N GLY A 106 -12.32 1.06 -49.82
CA GLY A 106 -12.27 1.02 -51.30
C GLY A 106 -10.93 0.58 -51.90
N TRP A 107 -10.88 0.33 -53.21
CA TRP A 107 -9.66 -0.05 -53.95
C TRP A 107 -8.65 1.09 -54.11
N PHE A 108 -9.06 2.34 -53.83
CA PHE A 108 -8.24 3.56 -53.92
C PHE A 108 -8.26 4.34 -52.59
N ALA A 109 -8.33 3.65 -51.45
CA ALA A 109 -8.31 4.32 -50.15
C ALA A 109 -6.99 5.11 -50.00
N SER A 110 -7.07 6.44 -50.12
CA SER A 110 -5.95 7.34 -49.85
C SER A 110 -5.83 7.54 -48.34
N TRP A 111 -4.60 7.73 -47.87
CA TRP A 111 -4.32 8.17 -46.51
C TRP A 111 -5.05 9.49 -46.23
N SER A 112 -5.92 9.52 -45.21
CA SER A 112 -6.71 10.71 -44.88
C SER A 112 -6.04 11.56 -43.80
N GLU A 113 -6.43 12.84 -43.68
CA GLU A 113 -5.98 13.69 -42.58
C GLU A 113 -6.40 13.13 -41.21
N ALA A 114 -7.53 12.43 -41.13
CA ALA A 114 -7.98 11.77 -39.90
C ALA A 114 -7.09 10.56 -39.53
N ASP A 115 -6.60 9.81 -40.52
CA ASP A 115 -5.66 8.71 -40.28
C ASP A 115 -4.31 9.23 -39.79
N GLU A 116 -3.83 10.31 -40.41
CA GLU A 116 -2.61 11.00 -39.99
C GLU A 116 -2.72 11.54 -38.56
N ALA A 117 -3.81 12.23 -38.23
CA ALA A 117 -4.04 12.77 -36.89
C ALA A 117 -4.09 11.67 -35.82
N ALA A 118 -4.78 10.55 -36.09
CA ALA A 118 -4.88 9.43 -35.17
C ALA A 118 -3.53 8.76 -34.90
N VAL A 119 -2.68 8.62 -35.92
CA VAL A 119 -1.32 8.06 -35.77
C VAL A 119 -0.44 9.00 -34.93
N VAL A 120 -0.42 10.30 -35.26
CA VAL A 120 0.38 11.29 -34.53
C VAL A 120 -0.07 11.41 -33.08
N GLU A 121 -1.38 11.41 -32.83
CA GLU A 121 -1.94 11.43 -31.47
C GLU A 121 -1.51 10.19 -30.68
N ALA A 122 -1.68 8.99 -31.25
CA ALA A 122 -1.35 7.74 -30.57
C ALA A 122 0.14 7.61 -30.26
N MET A 123 1.01 8.05 -31.18
CA MET A 123 2.46 8.11 -30.94
C MET A 123 2.80 9.11 -29.83
N GLY A 124 2.04 10.19 -29.70
CA GLY A 124 2.21 11.16 -28.63
C GLY A 124 1.72 10.74 -27.27
N LEU A 125 0.59 10.04 -27.21
CA LEU A 125 0.12 9.41 -25.98
C LEU A 125 1.15 8.43 -25.41
N MET A 126 1.89 7.74 -26.28
CA MET A 126 2.90 6.76 -25.88
C MET A 126 4.34 7.31 -25.82
N ASN A 127 4.56 8.61 -26.06
CA ASN A 127 5.87 9.26 -26.06
C ASN A 127 6.92 8.54 -26.94
N ILE A 128 6.54 8.21 -28.17
CA ILE A 128 7.38 7.49 -29.14
C ILE A 128 7.59 8.25 -30.46
N GLN A 129 7.21 9.53 -30.56
CA GLN A 129 7.37 10.28 -31.83
C GLN A 129 8.83 10.39 -32.28
N GLN A 130 9.76 10.52 -31.34
CA GLN A 130 11.20 10.60 -31.62
C GLN A 130 11.75 9.33 -32.29
N TYR A 131 11.02 8.20 -32.23
CA TYR A 131 11.41 6.93 -32.84
C TYR A 131 10.66 6.63 -34.14
N GLU A 132 9.93 7.58 -34.72
CA GLU A 132 9.00 7.30 -35.83
C GLU A 132 9.64 6.56 -37.01
N ASN A 133 10.90 6.86 -37.32
CA ASN A 133 11.66 6.28 -38.44
C ASN A 133 12.56 5.11 -38.00
N THR A 134 12.51 4.72 -36.72
CA THR A 134 13.29 3.62 -36.17
C THR A 134 12.58 2.31 -36.46
N LEU A 135 13.35 1.27 -36.82
CA LEU A 135 12.81 -0.09 -36.99
C LEU A 135 12.48 -0.71 -35.63
N ILE A 136 11.35 -1.41 -35.54
CA ILE A 136 10.86 -2.01 -34.30
C ILE A 136 11.83 -3.04 -33.71
N ASP A 137 12.51 -3.81 -34.55
CA ASP A 137 13.49 -4.82 -34.13
C ASP A 137 14.72 -4.22 -33.43
N ARG A 138 14.96 -2.91 -33.57
CA ARG A 138 16.01 -2.15 -32.87
C ARG A 138 15.56 -1.54 -31.55
N MET A 139 14.27 -1.64 -31.22
CA MET A 139 13.72 -1.11 -29.98
C MET A 139 13.85 -2.11 -28.83
N SER A 140 13.95 -1.61 -27.61
CA SER A 140 13.79 -2.43 -26.41
C SER A 140 12.39 -3.03 -26.33
N GLY A 141 12.23 -4.16 -25.62
CA GLY A 141 10.92 -4.80 -25.49
C GLY A 141 9.83 -3.86 -24.94
N GLY A 142 10.19 -2.93 -24.05
CA GLY A 142 9.24 -1.97 -23.53
C GLY A 142 8.86 -0.85 -24.48
N GLU A 143 9.80 -0.40 -25.31
CA GLU A 143 9.50 0.50 -26.42
C GLU A 143 8.61 -0.18 -27.46
N GLN A 144 8.90 -1.43 -27.83
CA GLN A 144 8.05 -2.21 -28.72
C GLN A 144 6.62 -2.30 -28.17
N GLN A 145 6.46 -2.62 -26.89
CA GLN A 145 5.16 -2.67 -26.23
C GLN A 145 4.37 -1.36 -26.40
N ARG A 146 5.02 -0.20 -26.19
CA ARG A 146 4.41 1.12 -26.39
C ARG A 146 3.98 1.36 -27.84
N VAL A 147 4.76 0.88 -28.82
CA VAL A 147 4.40 0.98 -30.25
C VAL A 147 3.13 0.18 -30.56
N PHE A 148 3.01 -1.03 -30.04
CA PHE A 148 1.80 -1.84 -30.28
C PHE A 148 0.57 -1.30 -29.52
N VAL A 149 0.78 -0.68 -28.35
CA VAL A 149 -0.30 0.05 -27.66
C VAL A 149 -0.72 1.27 -28.46
N ALA A 150 0.23 2.05 -28.99
CA ALA A 150 -0.06 3.16 -29.90
C ALA A 150 -0.81 2.68 -31.16
N GLN A 151 -0.42 1.55 -31.74
CA GLN A 151 -1.15 0.95 -32.87
C GLN A 151 -2.61 0.64 -32.51
N ALA A 152 -2.85 0.04 -31.33
CA ALA A 152 -4.21 -0.26 -30.86
C ALA A 152 -5.02 1.02 -30.56
N LEU A 153 -4.40 2.07 -30.02
CA LEU A 153 -5.03 3.37 -29.80
C LEU A 153 -5.32 4.11 -31.12
N ALA A 154 -4.42 4.05 -32.09
CA ALA A 154 -4.60 4.65 -33.41
C ALA A 154 -5.79 4.02 -34.16
N GLN A 155 -6.16 2.78 -33.82
CA GLN A 155 -7.36 2.13 -34.35
C GLN A 155 -8.67 2.87 -33.99
N ASP A 156 -8.65 3.75 -32.98
CA ASP A 156 -9.77 4.60 -32.57
C ASP A 156 -11.06 3.79 -32.34
N ALA A 157 -10.91 2.67 -31.65
CA ALA A 157 -11.99 1.76 -31.30
C ALA A 157 -12.60 2.13 -29.95
N SER A 158 -13.91 1.89 -29.78
CA SER A 158 -14.63 2.14 -28.51
C SER A 158 -14.30 1.14 -27.39
N ILE A 159 -13.66 0.02 -27.73
CA ILE A 159 -13.28 -1.05 -26.80
C ILE A 159 -11.82 -1.41 -27.03
N LEU A 160 -11.05 -1.51 -25.95
CA LEU A 160 -9.66 -1.93 -25.95
C LEU A 160 -9.49 -3.18 -25.09
N LEU A 161 -9.02 -4.27 -25.70
CA LEU A 161 -8.70 -5.53 -25.06
C LEU A 161 -7.17 -5.65 -24.94
N LEU A 162 -6.66 -5.83 -23.72
CA LEU A 162 -5.22 -5.89 -23.45
C LEU A 162 -4.86 -7.22 -22.77
N ASP A 163 -3.99 -8.01 -23.41
CA ASP A 163 -3.48 -9.25 -22.83
C ASP A 163 -2.08 -8.99 -22.25
N GLU A 164 -2.02 -8.78 -20.93
CA GLU A 164 -0.79 -8.55 -20.16
C GLU A 164 0.07 -7.37 -20.68
N PRO A 165 -0.49 -6.15 -20.77
CA PRO A 165 0.14 -5.02 -21.47
C PRO A 165 1.37 -4.47 -20.75
N THR A 166 1.63 -4.88 -19.51
CA THR A 166 2.73 -4.41 -18.65
C THR A 166 3.91 -5.37 -18.60
N ASN A 167 3.84 -6.52 -19.29
CA ASN A 167 4.94 -7.47 -19.33
C ASN A 167 6.17 -6.83 -20.00
N HIS A 168 7.36 -7.19 -19.53
CA HIS A 168 8.65 -6.69 -20.02
C HIS A 168 8.90 -5.17 -19.88
N LEU A 169 8.03 -4.46 -19.14
CA LEU A 169 8.22 -3.06 -18.76
C LEU A 169 8.84 -2.94 -17.37
N ASP A 170 9.70 -1.94 -17.19
CA ASP A 170 10.10 -1.50 -15.85
C ASP A 170 8.97 -0.71 -15.16
N ILE A 171 9.13 -0.45 -13.86
CA ILE A 171 8.11 0.15 -13.01
C ILE A 171 7.62 1.51 -13.54
N ASN A 172 8.53 2.35 -14.07
CA ASN A 172 8.15 3.67 -14.58
C ASN A 172 7.31 3.56 -15.85
N HIS A 173 7.74 2.72 -16.80
CA HIS A 173 7.00 2.53 -18.04
C HIS A 173 5.68 1.79 -17.83
N GLN A 174 5.58 0.87 -16.85
CA GLN A 174 4.29 0.27 -16.46
C GLN A 174 3.30 1.33 -15.99
N LYS A 175 3.76 2.24 -15.11
CA LYS A 175 2.95 3.36 -14.63
C LYS A 175 2.49 4.25 -15.78
N GLU A 176 3.41 4.74 -16.62
CA GLU A 176 3.08 5.66 -17.72
C GLU A 176 2.06 5.07 -18.71
N LEU A 177 2.21 3.78 -19.03
CA LEU A 177 1.29 3.07 -19.91
C LEU A 177 -0.11 2.97 -19.29
N LEU A 178 -0.21 2.53 -18.03
CA LEU A 178 -1.49 2.37 -17.35
C LEU A 178 -2.16 3.72 -17.06
N ASP A 179 -1.40 4.75 -16.68
CA ASP A 179 -1.88 6.13 -16.54
C ASP A 179 -2.52 6.62 -17.84
N THR A 180 -1.84 6.42 -18.97
CA THR A 180 -2.37 6.82 -20.27
C THR A 180 -3.64 6.05 -20.64
N ILE A 181 -3.66 4.73 -20.48
CA ILE A 181 -4.85 3.91 -20.75
C ILE A 181 -6.02 4.34 -19.85
N LYS A 182 -5.78 4.55 -18.56
CA LYS A 182 -6.80 5.00 -17.61
C LYS A 182 -7.33 6.38 -17.96
N LYS A 183 -6.45 7.30 -18.37
CA LYS A 183 -6.84 8.62 -18.87
C LYS A 183 -7.72 8.52 -20.13
N GLN A 184 -7.37 7.65 -21.08
CA GLN A 184 -8.20 7.43 -22.28
C GLN A 184 -9.56 6.81 -21.93
N ALA A 185 -9.63 5.90 -20.95
CA ALA A 185 -10.89 5.37 -20.45
C ALA A 185 -11.79 6.51 -19.93
N ILE A 186 -11.24 7.42 -19.12
CA ILE A 186 -12.00 8.53 -18.53
C ILE A 186 -12.39 9.58 -19.58
N GLU A 187 -11.45 10.06 -20.39
CA GLU A 187 -11.64 11.23 -21.26
C GLU A 187 -12.36 10.89 -22.58
N LYS A 188 -12.18 9.67 -23.11
CA LYS A 188 -12.77 9.24 -24.38
C LYS A 188 -13.88 8.19 -24.22
N GLU A 189 -14.31 7.93 -22.99
CA GLU A 189 -15.25 6.85 -22.66
C GLU A 189 -14.79 5.46 -23.18
N LEU A 190 -13.48 5.25 -23.33
CA LEU A 190 -12.92 4.01 -23.84
C LEU A 190 -13.21 2.86 -22.87
N THR A 191 -13.85 1.81 -23.35
CA THR A 191 -14.13 0.60 -22.54
C THR A 191 -12.90 -0.29 -22.56
N VAL A 192 -12.29 -0.56 -21.40
CA VAL A 192 -11.04 -1.35 -21.34
C VAL A 192 -11.27 -2.67 -20.61
N VAL A 193 -10.79 -3.77 -21.20
CA VAL A 193 -10.67 -5.06 -20.52
C VAL A 193 -9.21 -5.50 -20.60
N SER A 194 -8.56 -5.65 -19.45
CA SER A 194 -7.12 -5.93 -19.39
C SER A 194 -6.83 -7.12 -18.49
N ILE A 195 -5.96 -8.02 -18.94
CA ILE A 195 -5.44 -9.13 -18.14
C ILE A 195 -4.21 -8.64 -17.36
N PHE A 196 -4.18 -8.96 -16.07
CA PHE A 196 -3.07 -8.59 -15.19
C PHE A 196 -2.47 -9.82 -14.50
N HIS A 197 -1.15 -9.82 -14.34
CA HIS A 197 -0.44 -10.71 -13.43
C HIS A 197 -0.27 -10.11 -12.04
N ASP A 198 -0.05 -8.80 -11.97
CA ASP A 198 0.13 -8.07 -10.73
C ASP A 198 -1.24 -7.61 -10.20
N ILE A 199 -1.62 -8.14 -9.04
CA ILE A 199 -2.88 -7.83 -8.36
C ILE A 199 -2.92 -6.37 -7.89
N ASN A 200 -1.77 -5.81 -7.48
CA ASN A 200 -1.69 -4.42 -7.03
C ASN A 200 -1.88 -3.45 -8.20
N LEU A 201 -1.27 -3.72 -9.36
CA LEU A 201 -1.54 -2.92 -10.57
C LEU A 201 -3.02 -2.99 -10.97
N ALA A 202 -3.60 -4.20 -11.00
CA ALA A 202 -5.02 -4.34 -11.33
C ALA A 202 -5.91 -3.57 -10.34
N SER A 203 -5.62 -3.67 -9.04
CA SER A 203 -6.35 -2.98 -7.97
C SER A 203 -6.32 -1.46 -8.12
N MET A 204 -5.15 -0.90 -8.44
CA MET A 204 -4.97 0.56 -8.56
C MET A 204 -5.70 1.14 -9.79
N TYR A 205 -5.60 0.50 -10.95
CA TYR A 205 -6.07 1.10 -12.21
C TYR A 205 -7.48 0.68 -12.63
N CYS A 206 -7.97 -0.48 -12.19
CA CYS A 206 -9.27 -0.99 -12.61
C CYS A 206 -10.42 -0.50 -11.71
N ASP A 207 -11.56 -0.27 -12.34
CA ASP A 207 -12.82 0.07 -11.66
C ASP A 207 -13.48 -1.19 -11.10
N GLY A 208 -13.37 -2.30 -11.82
CA GLY A 208 -13.77 -3.63 -11.38
C GLY A 208 -12.70 -4.67 -11.65
N LEU A 209 -12.76 -5.77 -10.91
CA LEU A 209 -11.92 -6.95 -11.10
C LEU A 209 -12.77 -8.20 -11.31
N LEU A 210 -12.24 -9.14 -12.08
CA LEU A 210 -12.78 -10.48 -12.29
C LEU A 210 -11.67 -11.49 -11.97
N LEU A 211 -11.85 -12.26 -10.90
CA LEU A 211 -10.95 -13.34 -10.51
C LEU A 211 -11.39 -14.65 -11.15
N LEU A 212 -10.58 -15.14 -12.10
CA LEU A 212 -10.84 -16.34 -12.88
C LEU A 212 -10.01 -17.52 -12.36
N ASP A 213 -10.66 -18.66 -12.14
CA ASP A 213 -9.99 -19.92 -11.80
C ASP A 213 -10.72 -21.11 -12.43
N GLY A 214 -9.95 -22.03 -13.02
CA GLY A 214 -10.50 -23.20 -13.70
C GLY A 214 -11.54 -22.89 -14.79
N GLY A 215 -11.44 -21.74 -15.46
CA GLY A 215 -12.38 -21.35 -16.52
C GLY A 215 -13.71 -20.75 -16.06
N GLN A 216 -13.83 -20.43 -14.77
CA GLN A 216 -15.05 -19.87 -14.16
C GLN A 216 -14.73 -18.61 -13.35
N ILE A 217 -15.69 -17.69 -13.25
CA ILE A 217 -15.59 -16.55 -12.34
C ILE A 217 -15.68 -17.08 -10.91
N LYS A 218 -14.64 -16.89 -10.11
CA LYS A 218 -14.69 -17.11 -8.66
C LYS A 218 -15.25 -15.91 -7.93
N ARG A 219 -14.88 -14.72 -8.39
CA ARG A 219 -15.33 -13.46 -7.81
C ARG A 219 -15.26 -12.35 -8.84
N MET A 220 -16.18 -11.40 -8.74
CA MET A 220 -16.21 -10.19 -9.55
C MET A 220 -16.83 -9.06 -8.72
N GLY A 221 -16.31 -7.86 -8.88
CA GLY A 221 -16.78 -6.68 -8.15
C GLY A 221 -15.72 -5.58 -8.17
N GLU A 222 -15.85 -4.62 -7.26
CA GLU A 222 -14.81 -3.63 -7.02
C GLU A 222 -13.53 -4.30 -6.46
N PRO A 223 -12.35 -3.65 -6.56
CA PRO A 223 -11.11 -4.22 -6.06
C PRO A 223 -11.16 -4.72 -4.61
N HIS A 224 -11.80 -3.97 -3.70
CA HIS A 224 -11.94 -4.35 -2.28
C HIS A 224 -12.85 -5.58 -2.06
N GLU A 225 -13.75 -5.85 -3.00
CA GLU A 225 -14.61 -7.03 -2.96
C GLU A 225 -13.88 -8.28 -3.41
N VAL A 226 -12.96 -8.13 -4.38
CA VAL A 226 -12.25 -9.22 -5.07
C VAL A 226 -10.91 -9.57 -4.42
N VAL A 227 -10.13 -8.57 -4.01
CA VAL A 227 -8.78 -8.74 -3.43
C VAL A 227 -8.90 -8.98 -1.93
N ARG A 228 -9.40 -10.17 -1.57
CA ARG A 228 -9.48 -10.64 -0.18
C ARG A 228 -8.46 -11.75 0.03
N GLU A 229 -7.81 -11.76 1.19
CA GLU A 229 -6.74 -12.72 1.50
C GLU A 229 -7.17 -14.17 1.24
N GLN A 230 -8.36 -14.54 1.69
CA GLN A 230 -8.91 -15.91 1.53
C GLN A 230 -9.14 -16.28 0.06
N ASP A 231 -9.64 -15.36 -0.76
CA ASP A 231 -9.91 -15.61 -2.17
C ASP A 231 -8.59 -15.70 -2.96
N ILE A 232 -7.63 -14.81 -2.67
CA ILE A 232 -6.30 -14.84 -3.28
C ILE A 232 -5.55 -16.12 -2.88
N GLU A 233 -5.58 -16.50 -1.60
CA GLU A 233 -4.95 -17.73 -1.12
C GLU A 233 -5.59 -18.97 -1.77
N ALA A 234 -6.91 -19.02 -1.86
CA ALA A 234 -7.62 -20.14 -2.48
C ALA A 234 -7.29 -20.30 -3.96
N VAL A 235 -7.19 -19.19 -4.72
CA VAL A 235 -6.99 -19.21 -6.17
C VAL A 235 -5.50 -19.30 -6.56
N TYR A 236 -4.63 -18.54 -5.91
CA TYR A 236 -3.19 -18.47 -6.22
C TYR A 236 -2.32 -19.40 -5.36
N LYS A 237 -2.90 -20.09 -4.36
CA LYS A 237 -2.17 -20.97 -3.42
C LYS A 237 -1.01 -20.25 -2.71
N THR A 238 -1.21 -18.96 -2.44
CA THR A 238 -0.18 -18.06 -1.95
C THR A 238 -0.74 -17.26 -0.79
N ARG A 239 -0.06 -17.28 0.36
CA ARG A 239 -0.42 -16.46 1.51
C ARG A 239 -0.08 -15.00 1.23
N VAL A 240 -1.03 -14.12 1.51
CA VAL A 240 -0.90 -12.68 1.33
C VAL A 240 -1.44 -11.95 2.55
N SER A 241 -0.96 -10.73 2.77
CA SER A 241 -1.52 -9.78 3.72
C SER A 241 -2.14 -8.63 2.93
N ASN A 242 -3.34 -8.20 3.30
CA ASN A 242 -4.05 -7.09 2.69
C ASN A 242 -3.94 -5.83 3.55
N HIS A 243 -3.58 -4.72 2.92
CA HIS A 243 -3.43 -3.42 3.54
C HIS A 243 -4.16 -2.36 2.71
N PRO A 244 -4.63 -1.27 3.33
CA PRO A 244 -5.09 -0.12 2.56
C PRO A 244 -3.91 0.47 1.78
N HIS A 245 -4.13 0.84 0.52
CA HIS A 245 -3.14 1.61 -0.24
C HIS A 245 -2.94 2.99 0.42
N PRO A 246 -1.70 3.48 0.55
CA PRO A 246 -1.42 4.71 1.31
C PRO A 246 -2.08 5.97 0.74
N GLU A 247 -2.31 6.01 -0.58
CA GLU A 247 -2.84 7.21 -1.28
C GLU A 247 -4.21 6.99 -1.94
N LEU A 248 -4.66 5.73 -2.08
CA LEU A 248 -5.83 5.40 -2.89
C LEU A 248 -6.81 4.57 -2.05
N PRO A 249 -8.14 4.71 -2.27
CA PRO A 249 -9.14 3.89 -1.61
C PRO A 249 -9.21 2.49 -2.26
N LYS A 250 -8.07 1.81 -2.32
CA LYS A 250 -7.88 0.52 -3.00
C LYS A 250 -7.10 -0.43 -2.09
N PRO A 251 -7.36 -1.75 -2.15
CA PRO A 251 -6.56 -2.73 -1.43
C PRO A 251 -5.16 -2.87 -2.07
N GLN A 252 -4.16 -3.13 -1.23
CA GLN A 252 -2.80 -3.45 -1.61
C GLN A 252 -2.39 -4.75 -0.89
N ILE A 253 -1.90 -5.72 -1.64
CA ILE A 253 -1.44 -6.98 -1.09
C ILE A 253 0.08 -7.05 -1.00
N THR A 254 0.56 -7.74 0.04
CA THR A 254 1.96 -8.12 0.21
C THR A 254 2.06 -9.64 0.30
N LEU A 255 3.07 -10.23 -0.35
CA LEU A 255 3.34 -11.66 -0.29
C LEU A 255 3.90 -12.05 1.08
N LEU A 256 3.35 -13.10 1.69
CA LEU A 256 3.85 -13.65 2.94
C LEU A 256 4.69 -14.91 2.66
N PRO A 257 5.98 -14.93 3.02
CA PRO A 257 6.82 -16.11 2.85
C PRO A 257 6.26 -17.33 3.60
N GLY A 258 6.28 -18.50 2.95
CA GLY A 258 5.90 -19.77 3.59
C GLY A 258 6.98 -20.34 4.54
N ILE A 259 8.12 -19.66 4.68
CA ILE A 259 9.24 -20.13 5.50
C ILE A 259 9.09 -19.54 6.91
N THR A 260 8.91 -20.40 7.90
CA THR A 260 8.98 -20.00 9.31
C THR A 260 10.44 -19.96 9.73
N ARG A 261 10.95 -18.78 10.10
CA ARG A 261 12.29 -18.67 10.69
C ARG A 261 12.20 -19.10 12.16
N PRO A 262 13.20 -19.83 12.70
CA PRO A 262 13.27 -20.07 14.13
C PRO A 262 13.25 -18.72 14.85
N ALA A 263 12.26 -18.51 15.70
CA ALA A 263 12.20 -17.32 16.54
C ALA A 263 13.42 -17.35 17.48
N ALA A 264 14.32 -16.38 17.36
CA ALA A 264 15.33 -16.17 18.40
C ALA A 264 14.57 -15.74 19.66
N GLN A 265 14.59 -16.58 20.69
CA GLN A 265 13.94 -16.31 21.97
C GLN A 265 14.68 -15.14 22.65
N ALA A 266 14.18 -13.93 22.43
CA ALA A 266 14.64 -12.73 23.11
C ALA A 266 13.53 -12.29 24.05
N LEU A 267 13.85 -12.19 25.34
CA LEU A 267 12.98 -11.58 26.34
C LEU A 267 13.52 -10.19 26.64
N ILE A 268 12.62 -9.23 26.62
CA ILE A 268 12.89 -7.84 26.98
C ILE A 268 12.70 -7.73 28.50
N THR A 269 13.72 -7.26 29.21
CA THR A 269 13.67 -7.05 30.67
C THR A 269 14.04 -5.62 31.01
N ALA A 270 13.65 -5.15 32.19
CA ALA A 270 14.02 -3.80 32.65
C ALA A 270 15.54 -3.60 32.78
N ALA A 271 16.30 -4.67 33.00
CA ALA A 271 17.76 -4.63 33.14
C ALA A 271 18.51 -4.39 31.82
N ASP A 272 17.83 -4.55 30.67
CA ASP A 272 18.44 -4.36 29.36
C ASP A 272 18.55 -2.88 28.93
N PHE A 273 17.97 -1.97 29.72
CA PHE A 273 17.96 -0.53 29.44
C PHE A 273 19.22 0.12 30.00
N ALA A 274 20.00 0.76 29.13
CA ALA A 274 21.13 1.58 29.54
C ALA A 274 20.68 3.03 29.73
N VAL A 275 20.85 3.56 30.94
CA VAL A 275 20.50 4.94 31.29
C VAL A 275 21.80 5.73 31.50
N SER A 276 21.94 6.84 30.78
CA SER A 276 23.04 7.79 30.92
C SER A 276 22.52 9.22 31.06
N ALA A 277 23.42 10.18 31.25
CA ALA A 277 23.09 11.60 31.27
C ALA A 277 22.62 12.12 29.89
N ASP A 278 23.06 11.48 28.81
CA ASP A 278 22.77 11.92 27.44
C ASP A 278 21.51 11.27 26.88
N HIS A 279 21.24 10.01 27.23
CA HIS A 279 20.09 9.28 26.71
C HIS A 279 19.72 8.03 27.52
N VAL A 280 18.48 7.55 27.32
CA VAL A 280 18.05 6.18 27.64
C VAL A 280 18.13 5.35 26.36
N LEU A 281 18.79 4.19 26.40
CA LEU A 281 18.99 3.29 25.27
C LEU A 281 18.43 1.91 25.58
N TYR A 282 17.74 1.32 24.61
CA TYR A 282 17.52 -0.12 24.55
C TYR A 282 17.86 -0.63 23.15
N GLN A 283 18.63 -1.73 23.08
CA GLN A 283 18.98 -2.39 21.83
C GLN A 283 18.57 -3.85 21.87
N SER A 284 17.55 -4.19 21.08
CA SER A 284 17.06 -5.55 20.98
C SER A 284 17.96 -6.40 20.07
N PRO A 285 18.25 -7.68 20.44
CA PRO A 285 18.97 -8.60 19.57
C PRO A 285 18.15 -9.02 18.33
N ILE A 286 16.84 -8.76 18.34
CA ILE A 286 15.90 -9.03 17.24
C ILE A 286 15.16 -7.75 16.83
N PRO A 287 14.74 -7.60 15.57
CA PRO A 287 13.77 -6.56 15.21
C PRO A 287 12.48 -6.72 16.00
N LEU A 288 11.99 -5.64 16.58
CA LEU A 288 10.69 -5.57 17.23
C LEU A 288 9.71 -4.85 16.32
N LYS A 289 8.52 -5.41 16.13
CA LYS A 289 7.44 -4.70 15.46
C LYS A 289 6.98 -3.59 16.39
N THR A 290 6.94 -2.37 15.88
CA THR A 290 6.74 -1.17 16.70
C THR A 290 5.73 -0.25 16.03
N VAL A 291 4.88 0.36 16.84
CA VAL A 291 4.10 1.55 16.47
C VAL A 291 4.53 2.70 17.38
N SER A 292 4.86 3.85 16.80
CA SER A 292 5.48 4.95 17.53
C SER A 292 5.01 6.33 17.04
N SER A 293 4.95 7.30 17.95
CA SER A 293 4.78 8.72 17.66
C SER A 293 6.08 9.52 17.83
N ALA A 294 7.24 8.84 17.78
CA ALA A 294 8.56 9.44 17.99
C ALA A 294 8.99 10.41 16.86
N VAL A 295 10.08 11.14 17.08
CA VAL A 295 10.66 12.06 16.08
C VAL A 295 11.25 11.28 14.91
N ILE A 296 12.03 10.23 15.20
CA ILE A 296 12.59 9.34 14.18
C ILE A 296 11.78 8.06 14.14
N ASN A 297 11.37 7.66 12.92
CA ASN A 297 10.59 6.47 12.65
C ASN A 297 9.23 6.45 13.36
N ALA A 298 8.45 7.52 13.18
CA ALA A 298 7.02 7.53 13.49
C ALA A 298 6.24 6.55 12.59
N GLY A 299 5.09 6.07 13.08
CA GLY A 299 4.27 5.08 12.39
C GLY A 299 4.64 3.66 12.78
N ALA A 300 4.36 2.70 11.88
CA ALA A 300 4.58 1.28 12.10
C ALA A 300 5.82 0.77 11.36
N GLY A 301 6.64 -0.04 12.02
CA GLY A 301 7.84 -0.62 11.40
C GLY A 301 8.53 -1.67 12.26
N TRP A 302 9.72 -2.09 11.84
CA TRP A 302 10.56 -3.06 12.55
C TRP A 302 11.89 -2.42 12.92
N TYR A 303 12.21 -2.37 14.21
CA TYR A 303 13.40 -1.66 14.71
C TYR A 303 14.11 -2.45 15.79
N ARG A 304 15.42 -2.26 15.92
CA ARG A 304 16.23 -2.85 17.00
C ARG A 304 16.61 -1.85 18.07
N THR A 305 16.83 -0.59 17.70
CA THR A 305 17.36 0.42 18.61
C THR A 305 16.27 1.39 19.03
N PHE A 306 16.23 1.73 20.31
CA PHE A 306 15.27 2.65 20.90
C PHE A 306 16.03 3.64 21.76
N MET A 307 15.88 4.93 21.47
CA MET A 307 16.68 5.98 22.08
C MET A 307 15.80 7.15 22.52
N ASN A 308 15.94 7.57 23.78
CA ASN A 308 15.33 8.79 24.30
C ASN A 308 16.45 9.75 24.73
N ARG A 309 16.73 10.75 23.90
CA ARG A 309 17.85 11.68 24.07
C ARG A 309 17.47 12.88 24.93
N HIS A 310 18.38 13.30 25.80
CA HIS A 310 18.27 14.58 26.50
C HIS A 310 18.54 15.76 25.56
N VAL A 311 17.70 16.78 25.62
CA VAL A 311 17.91 18.08 24.96
C VAL A 311 17.77 19.21 25.97
N ASP A 312 18.52 20.29 25.79
CA ASP A 312 18.45 21.44 26.67
C ASP A 312 17.05 22.09 26.69
N ASN A 313 16.69 22.74 27.79
CA ASN A 313 15.41 23.45 27.91
C ASN A 313 15.27 24.63 26.90
N THR A 314 16.38 25.09 26.33
CA THR A 314 16.45 26.12 25.28
C THR A 314 16.64 25.53 23.89
N TYR A 315 16.40 24.22 23.72
CA TYR A 315 16.51 23.56 22.43
C TYR A 315 15.50 24.16 21.45
N GLU A 316 16.02 24.87 20.44
CA GLU A 316 15.30 25.35 19.28
C GLU A 316 16.03 24.84 18.04
N CYS A 317 15.33 24.08 17.21
CA CYS A 317 15.86 23.53 15.97
C CYS A 317 14.78 23.60 14.89
N ASP A 318 15.15 24.09 13.71
CA ASP A 318 14.26 24.17 12.55
C ASP A 318 13.90 22.77 12.00
N ASP A 319 14.83 21.80 12.11
CA ASP A 319 14.65 20.42 11.68
C ASP A 319 15.19 19.43 12.73
N SER A 320 14.36 19.18 13.74
CA SER A 320 14.64 18.22 14.81
C SER A 320 14.81 16.79 14.30
N THR A 321 14.24 16.45 13.14
CA THR A 321 14.35 15.10 12.56
C THR A 321 15.76 14.87 12.02
N GLN A 322 16.26 15.80 11.21
CA GLN A 322 17.62 15.70 10.69
C GLN A 322 18.68 15.78 11.80
N GLU A 323 18.45 16.64 12.81
CA GLU A 323 19.36 16.78 13.95
C GLU A 323 19.43 15.49 14.79
N MET A 324 18.28 14.88 15.10
CA MET A 324 18.23 13.59 15.79
C MET A 324 18.92 12.48 14.99
N ALA A 325 18.71 12.43 13.67
CA ALA A 325 19.34 11.43 12.82
C ALA A 325 20.87 11.51 12.88
N LYS A 326 21.43 12.72 12.85
CA LYS A 326 22.89 12.94 12.99
C LYS A 326 23.40 12.50 14.36
N PHE A 327 22.66 12.76 15.44
CA PHE A 327 23.03 12.29 16.78
C PHE A 327 23.07 10.76 16.85
N ILE A 328 22.04 10.08 16.32
CA ILE A 328 21.97 8.61 16.27
C ILE A 328 23.18 8.04 15.52
N GLU A 329 23.59 8.66 14.41
CA GLU A 329 24.78 8.25 13.65
C GLU A 329 26.09 8.46 14.42
N GLN A 330 26.21 9.55 15.17
CA GLN A 330 27.37 9.85 16.00
C GLN A 330 27.53 8.85 17.15
N GLU A 331 26.42 8.38 17.71
CA GLU A 331 26.39 7.30 18.72
C GLU A 331 26.64 5.91 18.11
N GLY A 332 26.86 5.82 16.79
CA GLY A 332 27.19 4.57 16.09
C GLY A 332 25.98 3.71 15.71
N PHE A 333 24.77 4.26 15.77
CA PHE A 333 23.53 3.59 15.38
C PHE A 333 23.04 4.05 14.01
N LYS A 334 22.07 3.32 13.45
CA LYS A 334 21.47 3.64 12.14
C LYS A 334 20.11 4.30 12.36
N PRO A 335 19.85 5.51 11.83
CA PRO A 335 18.54 6.14 11.91
C PRO A 335 17.42 5.27 11.34
N THR A 336 17.70 4.45 10.33
CA THR A 336 16.71 3.54 9.71
C THR A 336 16.32 2.32 10.57
N ASP A 337 17.06 2.01 11.63
CA ASP A 337 16.80 0.89 12.57
C ASP A 337 16.57 1.39 14.01
N THR A 338 16.35 2.71 14.18
CA THR A 338 16.27 3.36 15.50
C THR A 338 14.98 4.15 15.66
N VAL A 339 14.21 3.89 16.72
CA VAL A 339 13.11 4.77 17.15
C VAL A 339 13.67 5.83 18.10
N GLY A 340 13.64 7.09 17.69
CA GLY A 340 14.32 8.19 18.38
C GLY A 340 13.34 9.21 18.96
N MET A 341 13.33 9.35 20.29
CA MET A 341 12.60 10.39 21.03
C MET A 341 13.57 11.39 21.66
N MET A 342 13.04 12.55 22.05
CA MET A 342 13.77 13.60 22.75
C MET A 342 13.03 14.01 24.02
N THR A 343 13.76 14.41 25.05
CA THR A 343 13.19 14.91 26.30
C THR A 343 14.04 16.03 26.91
N ALA A 344 13.39 17.06 27.44
CA ALA A 344 14.07 18.11 28.21
C ALA A 344 14.32 17.71 29.68
N VAL A 345 13.86 16.53 30.08
CA VAL A 345 14.07 15.95 31.40
C VAL A 345 15.42 15.26 31.45
N ARG A 346 16.06 15.22 32.63
CA ARG A 346 17.26 14.40 32.84
C ARG A 346 16.92 12.94 32.59
N THR A 347 17.64 12.29 31.68
CA THR A 347 17.39 10.90 31.29
C THR A 347 17.71 9.91 32.41
N GLU A 348 18.57 10.30 33.36
CA GLU A 348 18.85 9.55 34.60
C GLU A 348 17.60 9.36 35.49
N ASP A 349 16.60 10.24 35.36
CA ASP A 349 15.34 10.16 36.11
C ASP A 349 14.30 9.24 35.41
N ALA A 350 14.70 8.51 34.38
CA ALA A 350 13.82 7.57 33.68
C ALA A 350 13.40 6.42 34.59
N ILE A 351 12.08 6.17 34.65
CA ILE A 351 11.52 5.02 35.37
C ILE A 351 11.38 3.87 34.39
N VAL A 352 12.03 2.73 34.67
CA VAL A 352 11.91 1.49 33.89
C VAL A 352 11.44 0.36 34.81
N LYS A 353 10.29 -0.24 34.50
CA LYS A 353 9.69 -1.32 35.31
C LYS A 353 9.18 -2.45 34.44
N GLU A 354 9.19 -3.66 35.00
CA GLU A 354 8.70 -4.87 34.35
C GLU A 354 7.46 -5.41 35.09
N TYR A 355 6.46 -5.83 34.30
CA TYR A 355 5.18 -6.33 34.77
C TYR A 355 4.91 -7.72 34.16
N GLN A 356 4.71 -8.73 35.00
CA GLN A 356 4.50 -10.12 34.58
C GLN A 356 3.02 -10.41 34.33
N GLY A 357 2.74 -11.20 33.30
CA GLY A 357 1.40 -11.64 32.92
C GLY A 357 1.37 -13.09 32.42
N PRO A 358 0.18 -13.63 32.12
CA PRO A 358 0.03 -15.00 31.65
C PRO A 358 0.61 -15.23 30.23
N PHE A 359 0.66 -14.18 29.40
CA PHE A 359 1.16 -14.24 28.02
C PHE A 359 2.67 -13.97 27.88
N GLY A 360 3.33 -13.53 28.96
CA GLY A 360 4.70 -12.99 28.94
C GLY A 360 4.85 -11.82 29.91
N SER A 361 5.68 -10.84 29.57
CA SER A 361 5.88 -9.63 30.37
C SER A 361 5.80 -8.35 29.53
N VAL A 362 5.53 -7.23 30.21
CA VAL A 362 5.55 -5.89 29.65
C VAL A 362 6.60 -5.07 30.39
N VAL A 363 7.51 -4.44 29.67
CA VAL A 363 8.48 -3.48 30.22
C VAL A 363 8.05 -2.07 29.83
N ILE A 364 7.94 -1.18 30.83
CA ILE A 364 7.47 0.19 30.65
C ILE A 364 8.57 1.13 31.09
N ALA A 365 8.98 2.03 30.18
CA ALA A 365 9.92 3.11 30.46
C ALA A 365 9.22 4.46 30.33
N VAL A 366 9.35 5.36 31.31
CA VAL A 366 8.76 6.70 31.28
C VAL A 366 9.78 7.76 31.70
N THR A 367 9.86 8.83 30.91
CA THR A 367 10.45 10.11 31.33
C THR A 367 9.36 11.18 31.28
N ALA A 368 9.12 11.89 32.38
CA ALA A 368 8.01 12.83 32.49
C ALA A 368 8.45 14.23 32.93
N GLY A 369 8.19 15.24 32.10
CA GLY A 369 8.38 16.65 32.42
C GLY A 369 7.07 17.40 32.36
N VAL A 370 6.59 17.94 33.49
CA VAL A 370 5.28 18.61 33.57
C VAL A 370 5.35 20.15 33.53
N GLY A 371 6.51 20.71 33.17
CA GLY A 371 6.71 22.17 33.13
C GLY A 371 5.83 22.89 32.09
N ASN A 372 5.50 22.21 30.99
CA ASN A 372 4.62 22.69 29.93
C ASN A 372 3.44 21.73 29.75
N ALA A 373 2.76 21.42 30.86
CA ALA A 373 1.56 20.59 30.83
C ALA A 373 0.42 21.30 30.07
N VAL A 374 -0.43 20.52 29.41
CA VAL A 374 -1.47 21.02 28.51
C VAL A 374 -2.81 20.34 28.80
N ASP A 375 -3.86 21.13 28.96
CA ASP A 375 -5.24 20.68 28.78
C ASP A 375 -5.54 20.64 27.29
N VAL A 376 -5.58 19.44 26.71
CA VAL A 376 -5.76 19.27 25.26
C VAL A 376 -7.08 19.86 24.77
N SER A 377 -8.11 19.97 25.62
CA SER A 377 -9.42 20.54 25.25
C SER A 377 -9.39 22.06 25.07
N LYS A 378 -8.31 22.74 25.51
CA LYS A 378 -8.15 24.19 25.47
C LYS A 378 -6.88 24.65 24.74
N ALA A 379 -6.29 23.78 23.91
CA ALA A 379 -5.00 24.03 23.27
C ALA A 379 -5.07 24.88 21.97
N LEU A 380 -6.26 25.31 21.53
CA LEU A 380 -6.46 25.99 20.24
C LEU A 380 -5.58 27.23 20.02
N ASP A 381 -5.41 28.05 21.06
CA ASP A 381 -4.70 29.34 20.98
C ASP A 381 -3.26 29.27 21.53
N ARG A 382 -2.66 28.06 21.59
CA ARG A 382 -1.36 27.83 22.26
C ARG A 382 -0.19 27.85 21.28
N GLU A 383 0.87 28.57 21.62
CA GLU A 383 2.17 28.45 20.95
C GLU A 383 2.88 27.16 21.34
N VAL A 384 3.59 26.55 20.39
CA VAL A 384 4.31 25.29 20.61
C VAL A 384 5.52 25.56 21.52
N LYS A 385 5.44 25.08 22.77
CA LYS A 385 6.57 25.02 23.71
C LYS A 385 6.86 23.57 24.07
N VAL A 386 8.13 23.17 24.01
CA VAL A 386 8.56 21.80 24.28
C VAL A 386 8.16 21.39 25.71
N GLY A 387 7.40 20.32 25.79
CA GLY A 387 7.05 19.63 27.03
C GLY A 387 6.84 18.18 26.66
N THR A 388 7.45 17.26 27.39
CA THR A 388 7.51 15.85 26.96
C THR A 388 7.24 14.91 28.12
N ILE A 389 6.25 14.06 27.95
CA ILE A 389 6.17 12.77 28.62
C ILE A 389 6.38 11.69 27.56
N ASN A 390 7.52 11.02 27.61
CA ASN A 390 7.85 9.92 26.71
C ASN A 390 7.54 8.61 27.41
N THR A 391 6.70 7.79 26.79
CA THR A 391 6.24 6.49 27.31
C THR A 391 6.61 5.39 26.34
N TRP A 392 7.39 4.42 26.80
CA TRP A 392 7.76 3.25 26.03
C TRP A 392 7.14 2.00 26.64
N ILE A 393 6.56 1.16 25.79
CA ILE A 393 5.89 -0.07 26.18
C ILE A 393 6.46 -1.19 25.32
N PHE A 394 7.24 -2.07 25.92
CA PHE A 394 7.82 -3.25 25.28
C PHE A 394 7.08 -4.50 25.73
N ILE A 395 6.66 -5.33 24.79
CA ILE A 395 5.79 -6.48 25.04
C ILE A 395 6.48 -7.74 24.55
N ASN A 396 6.71 -8.67 25.48
CA ASN A 396 7.13 -10.03 25.15
C ASN A 396 5.91 -10.84 24.72
N GLY A 397 5.48 -10.69 23.46
CA GLY A 397 4.28 -11.30 22.91
C GLY A 397 4.11 -11.10 21.41
N ASP A 398 3.13 -11.80 20.81
CA ASP A 398 2.70 -11.59 19.43
C ASP A 398 1.42 -10.76 19.38
N LEU A 399 1.41 -9.68 18.60
CA LEU A 399 0.35 -8.66 18.62
C LEU A 399 -0.23 -8.46 17.23
N SER A 400 -1.57 -8.40 17.16
CA SER A 400 -2.28 -7.87 15.99
C SER A 400 -2.07 -6.35 15.84
N ASP A 401 -2.33 -5.81 14.64
CA ASP A 401 -2.29 -4.35 14.42
C ASP A 401 -3.31 -3.61 15.31
N GLU A 402 -4.47 -4.22 15.56
CA GLU A 402 -5.48 -3.70 16.47
C GLU A 402 -4.96 -3.61 17.92
N ALA A 403 -4.21 -4.62 18.37
CA ALA A 403 -3.61 -4.64 19.70
C ALA A 403 -2.58 -3.52 19.87
N PHE A 404 -1.75 -3.22 18.87
CA PHE A 404 -0.82 -2.09 18.93
C PHE A 404 -1.54 -0.75 19.10
N ILE A 405 -2.59 -0.52 18.33
CA ILE A 405 -3.37 0.73 18.38
C ILE A 405 -4.03 0.87 19.76
N GLN A 406 -4.65 -0.19 20.26
CA GLN A 406 -5.34 -0.18 21.55
C GLN A 406 -4.39 -0.06 22.74
N ALA A 407 -3.17 -0.60 22.62
CA ALA A 407 -2.12 -0.42 23.62
C ALA A 407 -1.74 1.07 23.76
N MET A 408 -1.58 1.80 22.65
CA MET A 408 -1.31 3.25 22.69
C MET A 408 -2.47 4.06 23.29
N ILE A 409 -3.72 3.69 22.98
CA ILE A 409 -4.92 4.33 23.55
C ILE A 409 -4.93 4.12 25.07
N THR A 410 -4.81 2.88 25.52
CA THR A 410 -4.80 2.51 26.94
C THR A 410 -3.66 3.21 27.70
N ALA A 411 -2.47 3.30 27.08
CA ALA A 411 -1.35 4.02 27.65
C ALA A 411 -1.62 5.52 27.81
N THR A 412 -2.23 6.14 26.79
CA THR A 412 -2.57 7.56 26.82
C THR A 412 -3.61 7.86 27.90
N GLU A 413 -4.64 7.03 28.03
CA GLU A 413 -5.64 7.13 29.11
C GLU A 413 -5.01 7.00 30.49
N ALA A 414 -4.12 6.02 30.68
CA ALA A 414 -3.41 5.78 31.93
C ALA A 414 -2.49 6.96 32.30
N LYS A 415 -1.74 7.49 31.32
CA LYS A 415 -0.93 8.70 31.48
C LYS A 415 -1.80 9.89 31.90
N SER A 416 -2.89 10.19 31.18
CA SER A 416 -3.80 11.29 31.55
C SER A 416 -4.38 11.10 32.96
N LYS A 417 -4.69 9.87 33.36
CA LYS A 417 -5.12 9.55 34.72
C LYS A 417 -4.02 9.82 35.76
N ALA A 418 -2.76 9.54 35.44
CA ALA A 418 -1.61 9.86 36.29
C ALA A 418 -1.44 11.37 36.49
N LEU A 419 -1.53 12.17 35.41
CA LEU A 419 -1.50 13.64 35.52
C LEU A 419 -2.61 14.18 36.42
N HIS A 420 -3.84 13.67 36.24
CA HIS A 420 -4.97 14.04 37.10
C HIS A 420 -4.76 13.63 38.55
N HIS A 421 -4.22 12.42 38.81
CA HIS A 421 -3.91 11.95 40.16
C HIS A 421 -2.88 12.84 40.85
N GLU A 422 -1.85 13.27 40.12
CA GLU A 422 -0.81 14.18 40.59
C GLU A 422 -1.23 15.66 40.56
N ALA A 423 -2.51 15.95 40.24
CA ALA A 423 -3.07 17.29 40.12
C ALA A 423 -2.20 18.23 39.25
N VAL A 424 -1.72 17.72 38.11
CA VAL A 424 -0.94 18.52 37.15
C VAL A 424 -1.87 19.50 36.46
N MET A 425 -1.54 20.79 36.55
CA MET A 425 -2.33 21.88 35.99
C MET A 425 -1.65 22.42 34.74
N ASP A 426 -2.45 22.79 33.75
CA ASP A 426 -2.02 23.62 32.63
C ASP A 426 -1.72 25.04 33.14
N PRO A 427 -0.48 25.54 32.99
CA PRO A 427 -0.09 26.83 33.52
C PRO A 427 -0.77 28.03 32.84
N LEU A 428 -1.32 27.88 31.63
CA LEU A 428 -2.00 28.97 30.93
C LEU A 428 -3.49 29.05 31.30
N THR A 429 -4.17 27.91 31.29
CA THR A 429 -5.63 27.85 31.43
C THR A 429 -6.06 27.58 32.88
N ASN A 430 -5.12 27.20 33.75
CA ASN A 430 -5.34 26.78 35.13
C ASN A 430 -6.41 25.67 35.24
N THR A 431 -6.45 24.76 34.26
CA THR A 431 -7.26 23.54 34.28
C THR A 431 -6.37 22.31 34.38
N ILE A 432 -6.99 21.14 34.59
CA ILE A 432 -6.29 19.87 34.71
C ILE A 432 -5.68 19.51 33.35
N ALA A 433 -4.38 19.22 33.33
CA ALA A 433 -3.69 18.79 32.14
C ALA A 433 -3.94 17.29 31.85
N THR A 434 -3.99 16.95 30.56
CA THR A 434 -4.14 15.57 30.08
C THR A 434 -2.86 15.04 29.42
N GLY A 435 -1.91 15.92 29.13
CA GLY A 435 -0.59 15.59 28.59
C GLY A 435 0.32 16.81 28.58
N THR A 436 1.27 16.82 27.67
CA THR A 436 2.15 17.96 27.38
C THR A 436 2.18 18.25 25.88
N SER A 437 2.83 19.35 25.46
CA SER A 437 2.79 19.80 24.06
C SER A 437 3.36 18.80 23.04
N THR A 438 4.31 17.96 23.45
CA THR A 438 5.08 17.06 22.57
C THR A 438 5.23 15.67 23.19
N ASP A 439 4.17 15.14 23.82
CA ASP A 439 4.18 13.77 24.34
C ASP A 439 4.48 12.75 23.23
N SER A 440 5.28 11.74 23.56
CA SER A 440 5.58 10.64 22.64
C SER A 440 5.28 9.28 23.28
N CYS A 441 4.68 8.38 22.51
CA CYS A 441 4.38 7.02 22.94
C CYS A 441 4.89 6.03 21.90
N LEU A 442 5.48 4.92 22.36
CA LEU A 442 5.76 3.77 21.51
C LEU A 442 5.27 2.48 22.16
N VAL A 443 4.83 1.55 21.31
CA VAL A 443 4.53 0.17 21.65
C VAL A 443 5.36 -0.72 20.74
N ALA A 444 6.24 -1.54 21.31
CA ALA A 444 7.10 -2.48 20.58
C ALA A 444 6.86 -3.90 21.08
N ALA A 445 6.82 -4.88 20.17
CA ALA A 445 6.60 -6.28 20.52
C ALA A 445 7.58 -7.22 19.83
N THR A 446 7.91 -8.31 20.50
CA THR A 446 8.81 -9.36 19.97
C THR A 446 8.20 -10.13 18.79
N GLN A 447 6.87 -10.12 18.65
CA GLN A 447 6.12 -10.89 17.65
C GLN A 447 6.37 -12.40 17.80
N GLN A 448 6.42 -12.85 19.06
CA GLN A 448 6.69 -14.23 19.46
C GLN A 448 5.79 -14.63 20.63
N GLY A 449 5.46 -15.91 20.74
CA GLY A 449 4.67 -16.44 21.84
C GLY A 449 3.17 -16.46 21.53
N GLU A 450 2.34 -16.21 22.55
CA GLU A 450 0.88 -16.18 22.41
C GLU A 450 0.43 -14.98 21.56
N HIS A 451 -0.50 -15.22 20.64
CA HIS A 451 -1.11 -14.19 19.81
C HIS A 451 -2.17 -13.42 20.60
N LEU A 452 -1.97 -12.12 20.74
CA LEU A 452 -2.79 -11.18 21.48
C LEU A 452 -3.55 -10.30 20.48
N PRO A 453 -4.84 -10.57 20.25
CA PRO A 453 -5.61 -9.87 19.22
C PRO A 453 -6.06 -8.47 19.64
N TYR A 454 -6.06 -8.15 20.94
CA TYR A 454 -6.62 -6.92 21.48
C TYR A 454 -5.96 -6.49 22.80
N ALA A 455 -5.76 -5.19 22.98
CA ALA A 455 -5.05 -4.62 24.15
C ALA A 455 -5.90 -3.58 24.93
N GLY A 456 -7.23 -3.67 24.88
CA GLY A 456 -8.09 -2.74 25.61
C GLY A 456 -8.01 -2.91 27.14
N PRO A 457 -8.49 -1.93 27.94
CA PRO A 457 -8.18 -1.80 29.37
C PRO A 457 -8.54 -2.99 30.28
N VAL A 458 -9.44 -3.87 29.83
CA VAL A 458 -9.90 -5.05 30.60
C VAL A 458 -9.24 -6.36 30.15
N THR A 459 -8.43 -6.35 29.08
CA THR A 459 -7.65 -7.53 28.68
C THR A 459 -6.43 -7.68 29.57
N GLU A 460 -5.82 -8.87 29.60
CA GLU A 460 -4.60 -9.10 30.40
C GLU A 460 -3.48 -8.15 29.99
N LEU A 461 -3.27 -7.96 28.69
CA LEU A 461 -2.29 -6.99 28.18
C LEU A 461 -2.66 -5.55 28.56
N GLY A 462 -3.92 -5.14 28.36
CA GLY A 462 -4.36 -3.78 28.66
C GLY A 462 -4.32 -3.44 30.15
N LYS A 463 -4.59 -4.40 31.04
CA LYS A 463 -4.44 -4.23 32.50
C LYS A 463 -3.00 -3.90 32.88
N LEU A 464 -2.03 -4.66 32.35
CA LEU A 464 -0.61 -4.44 32.65
C LEU A 464 -0.13 -3.10 32.08
N ILE A 465 -0.51 -2.76 30.85
CA ILE A 465 -0.19 -1.45 30.25
C ILE A 465 -0.81 -0.34 31.08
N GLY A 466 -2.11 -0.41 31.37
CA GLY A 466 -2.83 0.64 32.08
C GLY A 466 -2.28 0.88 33.49
N ALA A 467 -2.10 -0.19 34.26
CA ALA A 467 -1.55 -0.08 35.62
C ALA A 467 -0.09 0.40 35.61
N GLY A 468 0.74 -0.18 34.73
CA GLY A 468 2.16 0.11 34.73
C GLY A 468 2.52 1.47 34.16
N VAL A 469 1.82 1.95 33.12
CA VAL A 469 2.00 3.32 32.62
C VAL A 469 1.55 4.33 33.67
N PHE A 470 0.43 4.09 34.35
CA PHE A 470 -0.02 4.95 35.45
C PHE A 470 1.04 5.03 36.56
N GLU A 471 1.52 3.89 37.04
CA GLU A 471 2.52 3.82 38.11
C GLU A 471 3.84 4.51 37.72
N CYS A 472 4.41 4.16 36.57
CA CYS A 472 5.67 4.76 36.10
C CYS A 472 5.55 6.26 35.87
N THR A 473 4.41 6.74 35.35
CA THR A 473 4.18 8.16 35.10
C THR A 473 4.05 8.94 36.41
N VAL A 474 3.31 8.42 37.40
CA VAL A 474 3.19 9.04 38.73
C VAL A 474 4.57 9.19 39.38
N GLU A 475 5.39 8.14 39.34
CA GLU A 475 6.74 8.16 39.92
C GLU A 475 7.66 9.16 39.21
N ALA A 476 7.67 9.15 37.86
CA ALA A 476 8.46 10.10 37.07
C ALA A 476 8.07 11.56 37.33
N ILE A 477 6.76 11.86 37.47
CA ILE A 477 6.28 13.22 37.80
C ILE A 477 6.78 13.66 39.19
N ARG A 478 6.79 12.75 40.17
CA ARG A 478 7.27 13.05 41.53
C ARG A 478 8.76 13.35 41.54
N LEU A 479 9.57 12.53 40.86
CA LEU A 479 11.02 12.78 40.70
C LEU A 479 11.29 14.13 40.04
N TYR A 480 10.58 14.45 38.95
CA TYR A 480 10.71 15.75 38.28
C TYR A 480 10.40 16.93 39.22
N ARG A 481 9.35 16.82 40.05
CA ARG A 481 8.98 17.85 41.03
C ARG A 481 10.01 18.01 42.14
N GLU A 482 10.63 16.91 42.57
CA GLU A 482 11.70 16.94 43.58
C GLU A 482 12.96 17.60 43.01
N ALA A 483 13.36 17.26 41.79
CA ALA A 483 14.51 17.85 41.11
C ALA A 483 14.37 19.37 40.90
N LYS A 484 13.15 19.89 40.71
CA LYS A 484 12.88 21.33 40.57
C LYS A 484 12.76 22.12 41.88
N LYS A 485 12.68 21.44 43.03
CA LYS A 485 12.64 22.10 44.36
C LYS A 485 14.04 22.38 44.90
N LEU A 486 15.06 21.71 44.35
CA LEU A 486 16.49 21.97 44.55
C LEU A 486 16.94 23.10 43.60
#